data_AF-A5JJ14-F1
#
_entry.id   AF-A5JJ14-F1
#
_cell.length_a   1.000
_cell.length_b   1.000
_cell.length_c   1.000
_cell.angle_alpha   90.00
_cell.angle_beta   90.00
_cell.angle_gamma   90.00
#
_symmetry.space_group_name_H-M   'P 1'
#
loop_
_entity.id
_entity.type
_entity.pdbx_description
1 polymer ?
#
loop_
_entity_poly.entity_id
_entity_poly.type
_entity_poly.pdbx_seq_one_letter_code
_entity_poly.pdbx_strand_id
1 'polypeptide(L)'
;KSYVSEVDKQNSKSVKWGVKANEFVTPDGKKSAHDRYLFVQSPNGPSGSAREYFASDNQLPPLVQSGFNPSFITTLSHEKGSSDTSEFEISYGRNLDITYATLFPRTGIYAERKHNAFVNRNFVVRYEVNWKTHEIKVKGHN
;
A
#
# COMPACT_ATOMS: atom_id res chain seq x y z
N LYS A 1 -12.69 -4.59 8.57
CA LYS A 1 -12.27 -3.93 7.33
C LYS A 1 -10.93 -4.53 6.90
N SER A 2 -10.73 -4.77 5.61
CA SER A 2 -9.51 -5.40 5.07
C SER A 2 -8.25 -4.56 5.23
N TYR A 3 -8.40 -3.24 5.36
CA TYR A 3 -7.31 -2.32 5.66
C TYR A 3 -7.71 -1.37 6.79
N VAL A 4 -6.71 -0.89 7.52
CA VAL A 4 -6.82 0.09 8.60
C VAL A 4 -5.89 1.26 8.32
N SER A 5 -6.41 2.47 8.47
CA SER A 5 -5.63 3.71 8.33
C SER A 5 -5.13 4.14 9.71
N GLU A 6 -3.85 4.46 9.80
CA GLU A 6 -3.22 4.98 11.02
C GLU A 6 -2.16 6.04 10.71
N VAL A 7 -1.91 6.91 11.68
CA VAL A 7 -0.84 7.93 11.59
C VAL A 7 0.45 7.28 12.08
N ASP A 8 1.32 6.88 11.14
CA ASP A 8 2.61 6.25 11.45
C ASP A 8 3.57 7.23 12.13
N LYS A 9 3.61 8.48 11.65
CA LYS A 9 4.47 9.56 12.18
C LYS A 9 3.79 10.91 11.99
N GLN A 10 3.94 11.80 12.97
CA GLN A 10 3.51 13.20 12.87
C GLN A 10 4.38 14.10 13.74
N ASN A 11 4.63 15.32 13.26
CA ASN A 11 5.20 16.44 14.00
C ASN A 11 4.88 17.75 13.27
N SER A 12 5.47 18.87 13.70
CA SER A 12 5.26 20.19 13.09
C SER A 12 5.78 20.35 11.66
N LYS A 13 6.55 19.40 11.14
CA LYS A 13 7.21 19.43 9.82
C LYS A 13 6.81 18.30 8.89
N SER A 14 6.17 17.25 9.40
CA SER A 14 5.74 16.12 8.58
C SER A 14 4.59 15.34 9.20
N VAL A 15 3.83 14.69 8.33
CA VAL A 15 2.82 13.72 8.69
C VAL A 15 2.87 12.57 7.68
N LYS A 16 2.79 11.34 8.18
CA LYS A 16 2.82 10.12 7.39
C LYS A 16 1.70 9.20 7.86
N TRP A 17 0.85 8.81 6.92
CA TRP A 17 -0.18 7.81 7.12
C TRP A 17 0.25 6.46 6.56
N GLY A 18 -0.18 5.39 7.22
CA GLY A 18 -0.14 4.02 6.73
C GLY A 18 -1.55 3.49 6.56
N VAL A 19 -1.86 2.90 5.40
CA VAL A 19 -3.09 2.14 5.17
C VAL A 19 -2.71 0.67 5.07
N LYS A 20 -2.76 -0.04 6.21
CA LYS A 20 -2.16 -1.37 6.38
C LYS A 20 -3.21 -2.45 6.22
N ALA A 21 -2.82 -3.56 5.59
CA ALA A 21 -3.64 -4.77 5.51
C ALA A 21 -3.93 -5.27 6.94
N ASN A 22 -5.16 -5.72 7.19
CA ASN A 22 -5.64 -6.07 8.52
C ASN A 22 -6.35 -7.43 8.55
N GLU A 23 -7.62 -7.52 8.14
CA GLU A 23 -8.43 -8.74 8.21
C GLU A 23 -9.32 -8.91 6.98
N PHE A 24 -9.20 -10.03 6.29
CA PHE A 24 -9.86 -10.35 5.04
C PHE A 24 -10.96 -11.40 5.24
N VAL A 25 -12.06 -11.24 4.51
CA VAL A 25 -13.10 -12.28 4.42
C VAL A 25 -12.70 -13.26 3.31
N THR A 26 -12.61 -14.54 3.65
CA THR A 26 -12.30 -15.65 2.74
C THR A 26 -13.43 -16.70 2.78
N PRO A 27 -13.48 -17.66 1.84
CA PRO A 27 -14.55 -18.66 1.81
C PRO A 27 -14.64 -19.51 3.09
N ASP A 28 -13.52 -19.71 3.78
CA ASP A 28 -13.37 -20.52 4.99
C ASP A 28 -13.40 -19.70 6.30
N GLY A 29 -13.71 -18.40 6.22
CA GLY A 29 -13.83 -17.53 7.39
C GLY A 29 -13.01 -16.24 7.26
N LYS A 30 -12.62 -15.66 8.40
CA LYS A 30 -11.80 -14.45 8.42
C LYS A 30 -10.34 -14.83 8.56
N LYS A 31 -9.46 -14.19 7.78
CA LYS A 31 -8.00 -14.38 7.85
C LYS A 31 -7.30 -13.05 8.10
N SER A 32 -6.29 -13.10 8.98
CA SER A 32 -5.39 -11.97 9.22
C SER A 32 -4.52 -11.70 7.99
N ALA A 33 -4.09 -10.45 7.80
CA ALA A 33 -3.08 -10.06 6.82
C ALA A 33 -1.77 -10.86 6.94
N HIS A 34 -1.45 -11.29 8.16
CA HIS A 34 -0.25 -12.06 8.48
C HIS A 34 -0.41 -13.58 8.27
N ASP A 35 -1.60 -14.06 7.90
CA ASP A 35 -1.78 -15.46 7.54
C ASP A 35 -1.01 -15.78 6.25
N ARG A 36 -0.10 -16.76 6.33
CA ARG A 36 0.76 -17.18 5.22
C ARG A 36 -0.03 -17.82 4.07
N TYR A 37 -1.22 -18.37 4.33
CA TYR A 37 -2.12 -18.94 3.33
C TYR A 37 -3.15 -17.92 2.81
N LEU A 38 -3.08 -16.66 3.25
CA LEU A 38 -3.96 -15.62 2.71
C LEU A 38 -3.81 -15.53 1.18
N PHE A 39 -4.96 -15.58 0.50
CA PHE A 39 -5.12 -15.60 -0.96
C PHE A 39 -4.57 -16.82 -1.69
N VAL A 40 -4.09 -17.87 -1.01
CA VAL A 40 -3.62 -19.10 -1.68
C VAL A 40 -4.77 -20.08 -1.84
N GLN A 41 -4.83 -20.76 -2.99
CA GLN A 41 -5.74 -21.87 -3.26
C GLN A 41 -5.05 -22.93 -4.13
N SER A 42 -5.51 -24.17 -4.07
CA SER A 42 -5.01 -25.22 -4.96
C SER A 42 -5.51 -25.00 -6.39
N PRO A 43 -4.64 -25.07 -7.42
CA PRO A 43 -5.08 -25.10 -8.81
C PRO A 43 -5.76 -26.43 -9.14
N ASN A 44 -6.48 -26.49 -10.26
CA ASN A 44 -7.13 -27.71 -10.76
C ASN A 44 -6.14 -28.67 -11.46
N GLY A 45 -4.96 -28.86 -10.86
CA GLY A 45 -3.91 -29.75 -11.36
C GLY A 45 -2.54 -29.07 -11.55
N PRO A 46 -1.48 -29.86 -11.80
CA PRO A 46 -0.11 -29.36 -11.92
C PRO A 46 0.14 -28.52 -13.18
N SER A 47 -0.72 -28.63 -14.19
CA SER A 47 -0.68 -27.82 -15.42
C SER A 47 -1.42 -26.48 -15.29
N GLY A 48 -1.96 -26.15 -14.11
CA GLY A 48 -2.66 -24.89 -13.88
C GLY A 48 -1.73 -23.68 -14.02
N SER A 49 -2.28 -22.56 -14.51
CA SER A 49 -1.53 -21.32 -14.64
C SER A 49 -1.15 -20.74 -13.27
N ALA A 50 -0.12 -19.90 -13.20
CA ALA A 50 0.29 -19.27 -11.94
C ALA A 50 -0.85 -18.52 -11.23
N ARG A 51 -1.79 -17.93 -11.97
CA ARG A 51 -2.93 -17.19 -11.41
C ARG A 51 -3.92 -18.08 -10.65
N GLU A 52 -4.05 -19.35 -11.06
CA GLU A 52 -4.97 -20.31 -10.45
C GLU A 52 -4.55 -20.75 -9.04
N TYR A 53 -3.28 -20.54 -8.67
CA TYR A 53 -2.75 -20.80 -7.33
C TYR A 53 -3.22 -19.76 -6.29
N PHE A 54 -3.91 -18.71 -6.73
CA PHE A 54 -4.37 -17.62 -5.88
C PHE A 54 -5.86 -17.34 -6.04
N ALA A 55 -6.48 -16.81 -4.98
CA ALA A 55 -7.90 -16.42 -4.92
C ALA A 55 -8.29 -15.58 -6.14
N SER A 56 -9.46 -15.83 -6.74
CA SER A 56 -9.94 -15.10 -7.92
C SER A 56 -10.26 -13.64 -7.61
N ASP A 57 -10.32 -12.79 -8.64
CA ASP A 57 -10.48 -11.34 -8.50
C ASP A 57 -11.71 -10.93 -7.67
N ASN A 58 -12.82 -11.67 -7.79
CA ASN A 58 -14.04 -11.45 -7.00
C ASN A 58 -13.89 -11.71 -5.50
N GLN A 59 -12.80 -12.34 -5.06
CA GLN A 59 -12.46 -12.59 -3.65
C GLN A 59 -11.40 -11.60 -3.14
N LEU A 60 -10.81 -10.79 -4.02
CA LEU A 60 -9.80 -9.80 -3.66
C LEU A 60 -10.47 -8.45 -3.40
N PRO A 61 -10.19 -7.77 -2.27
CA PRO A 61 -10.71 -6.42 -2.07
C PRO A 61 -10.05 -5.43 -3.03
N PRO A 62 -10.69 -4.26 -3.29
CA PRO A 62 -10.19 -3.26 -4.24
C PRO A 62 -8.73 -2.84 -4.02
N LEU A 63 -8.28 -2.73 -2.76
CA LEU A 63 -6.90 -2.33 -2.42
C LEU A 63 -5.84 -3.39 -2.77
N VAL A 64 -6.24 -4.63 -3.03
CA VAL A 64 -5.36 -5.70 -3.52
C VAL A 64 -5.46 -5.82 -5.04
N GLN A 65 -6.69 -5.86 -5.57
CA GLN A 65 -6.94 -6.14 -6.99
C GLN A 65 -6.65 -4.93 -7.90
N SER A 66 -7.01 -3.72 -7.47
CA SER A 66 -7.02 -2.52 -8.30
C SER A 66 -6.03 -1.47 -7.77
N GLY A 67 -6.24 -1.01 -6.54
CA GLY A 67 -5.39 0.02 -5.94
C GLY A 67 -6.11 0.79 -4.83
N PHE A 68 -5.47 1.87 -4.40
CA PHE A 68 -5.96 2.75 -3.35
C PHE A 68 -6.17 4.15 -3.90
N ASN A 69 -7.35 4.73 -3.67
CA ASN A 69 -7.63 6.14 -3.93
C ASN A 69 -7.44 6.93 -2.62
N PRO A 70 -6.27 7.57 -2.41
CA PRO A 70 -6.03 8.31 -1.19
C PRO A 70 -6.88 9.57 -1.10
N SER A 71 -7.30 9.91 0.11
CA SER A 71 -7.98 11.15 0.43
C SER A 71 -7.53 11.59 1.83
N PHE A 72 -6.56 12.49 1.87
CA PHE A 72 -5.94 12.99 3.10
C PHE A 72 -5.82 14.51 3.02
N ILE A 73 -5.87 15.17 4.16
CA ILE A 73 -5.75 16.62 4.27
C ILE A 73 -4.70 16.94 5.33
N THR A 74 -3.90 17.97 5.06
CA THR A 74 -3.02 18.61 6.03
C THR A 74 -3.04 20.12 5.80
N THR A 75 -2.94 20.90 6.86
CA THR A 75 -2.89 22.37 6.79
C THR A 75 -1.49 22.83 7.18
N LEU A 76 -0.92 23.72 6.38
CA LEU A 76 0.40 24.30 6.61
C LEU A 76 0.24 25.78 6.99
N SER A 77 0.84 26.20 8.11
CA SER A 77 0.95 27.60 8.49
C SER A 77 2.33 28.17 8.10
N HIS A 78 2.38 29.47 7.82
CA HIS A 78 3.59 30.18 7.48
C HIS A 78 3.61 31.56 8.16
N GLU A 79 4.75 31.91 8.75
CA GLU A 79 4.94 33.18 9.46
C GLU A 79 5.17 34.32 8.45
N LYS A 80 4.28 35.32 8.46
CA LYS A 80 4.37 36.46 7.55
C LYS A 80 5.68 37.22 7.76
N GLY A 81 6.35 37.58 6.65
CA GLY A 81 7.59 38.35 6.66
C GLY A 81 8.87 37.52 6.87
N SER A 82 8.78 36.19 6.99
CA SER A 82 9.94 35.31 7.16
C SER A 82 10.59 34.90 5.82
N SER A 83 9.79 34.42 4.86
CA SER A 83 10.23 34.04 3.51
C SER A 83 9.07 34.11 2.52
N ASP A 84 9.35 34.37 1.24
CA ASP A 84 8.29 34.39 0.20
C ASP A 84 7.92 32.98 -0.27
N THR A 85 8.82 32.00 -0.15
CA THR A 85 8.61 30.63 -0.63
C THR A 85 8.91 29.55 0.41
N SER A 86 8.38 28.35 0.20
CA SER A 86 8.70 27.13 0.95
C SER A 86 8.59 25.90 0.05
N GLU A 87 9.30 24.84 0.40
CA GLU A 87 9.23 23.55 -0.31
C GLU A 87 8.63 22.47 0.60
N PHE A 88 7.87 21.56 -0.01
CA PHE A 88 7.36 20.36 0.66
C PHE A 88 7.34 19.18 -0.29
N GLU A 89 7.42 17.97 0.26
CA GLU A 89 7.38 16.72 -0.49
C GLU A 89 6.11 15.95 -0.16
N ILE A 90 5.49 15.40 -1.20
CA ILE A 90 4.34 14.49 -1.08
C ILE A 90 4.79 13.11 -1.58
N SER A 91 4.67 12.10 -0.71
CA SER A 91 5.04 10.71 -1.01
C SER A 91 3.80 9.82 -1.14
N TYR A 92 3.64 9.19 -2.30
CA TYR A 92 2.60 8.17 -2.56
C TYR A 92 3.30 6.86 -2.84
N GLY A 93 2.94 5.77 -2.15
CA GLY A 93 3.69 4.53 -2.32
C GLY A 93 3.05 3.33 -1.67
N ARG A 94 3.80 2.22 -1.69
CA ARG A 94 3.35 0.93 -1.19
C ARG A 94 4.50 0.13 -0.58
N ASN A 95 4.14 -0.72 0.39
CA ASN A 95 4.97 -1.83 0.84
C ASN A 95 4.35 -3.12 0.29
N LEU A 96 5.18 -3.99 -0.28
CA LEU A 96 4.76 -5.24 -0.92
C LEU A 96 5.34 -6.43 -0.19
N ASP A 97 4.47 -7.40 0.04
CA ASP A 97 4.81 -8.75 0.45
C ASP A 97 4.87 -9.67 -0.78
N ILE A 98 5.57 -10.79 -0.64
CA ILE A 98 5.51 -11.89 -1.62
C ILE A 98 4.91 -13.12 -0.94
N THR A 99 3.88 -13.70 -1.54
CA THR A 99 3.37 -15.03 -1.16
C THR A 99 3.81 -16.03 -2.20
N TYR A 100 4.55 -17.05 -1.78
CA TYR A 100 4.89 -18.19 -2.63
C TYR A 100 3.91 -19.32 -2.35
N ALA A 101 3.46 -19.98 -3.41
CA ALA A 101 2.53 -21.10 -3.33
C ALA A 101 3.09 -22.26 -4.16
N THR A 102 3.41 -23.37 -3.50
CA THR A 102 4.06 -24.54 -4.10
C THR A 102 3.09 -25.72 -4.05
N LEU A 103 2.68 -26.21 -5.22
CA LEU A 103 1.89 -27.43 -5.32
C LEU A 103 2.82 -28.65 -5.20
N PHE A 104 2.49 -29.54 -4.27
CA PHE A 104 3.03 -30.90 -4.20
C PHE A 104 1.99 -31.85 -4.80
N PRO A 105 2.19 -32.36 -6.03
CA PRO A 105 1.19 -33.18 -6.70
C PRO A 105 0.77 -34.37 -5.85
N ARG A 106 -0.56 -34.59 -5.72
CA ARG A 106 -1.18 -35.63 -4.88
C ARG A 106 -1.04 -35.43 -3.36
N THR A 107 -0.50 -34.31 -2.90
CA THR A 107 -0.41 -33.96 -1.46
C THR A 107 -1.21 -32.72 -1.11
N GLY A 108 -1.02 -31.62 -1.87
CA GLY A 108 -1.68 -30.35 -1.59
C GLY A 108 -0.78 -29.16 -1.88
N ILE A 109 -1.13 -28.00 -1.33
CA ILE A 109 -0.41 -26.74 -1.54
C ILE A 109 0.28 -26.28 -0.25
N TYR A 110 1.55 -25.92 -0.37
CA TYR A 110 2.33 -25.27 0.66
C TYR A 110 2.44 -23.78 0.36
N ALA A 111 2.30 -22.94 1.37
CA ALA A 111 2.44 -21.49 1.22
C ALA A 111 3.45 -20.94 2.22
N GLU A 112 4.24 -19.98 1.76
CA GLU A 112 5.14 -19.18 2.58
C GLU A 112 5.03 -17.70 2.22
N ARG A 113 5.33 -16.84 3.20
CA ARG A 113 5.18 -15.39 3.08
C ARG A 113 6.50 -14.70 3.38
N LYS A 114 6.97 -13.88 2.44
CA LYS A 114 8.03 -12.91 2.66
C LYS A 114 7.40 -11.55 2.95
N HIS A 115 7.22 -11.25 4.23
CA HIS A 115 6.67 -9.97 4.68
C HIS A 115 7.67 -8.83 4.46
N ASN A 116 7.20 -7.66 4.05
CA ASN A 116 8.02 -6.48 3.75
C ASN A 116 9.13 -6.75 2.72
N ALA A 117 8.83 -7.59 1.71
CA ALA A 117 9.79 -7.92 0.65
C ALA A 117 10.25 -6.69 -0.13
N PHE A 118 9.34 -5.74 -0.39
CA PHE A 118 9.66 -4.46 -1.01
C PHE A 118 8.99 -3.32 -0.25
N VAL A 119 9.76 -2.64 0.59
CA VAL A 119 9.29 -1.50 1.37
C VAL A 119 9.60 -0.17 0.69
N ASN A 120 8.82 0.86 1.02
CA ASN A 120 9.00 2.25 0.60
C ASN A 120 9.16 2.41 -0.93
N ARG A 121 8.36 1.66 -1.70
CA ARG A 121 8.24 1.89 -3.15
C ARG A 121 7.35 3.11 -3.37
N ASN A 122 7.96 4.28 -3.16
CA ASN A 122 7.30 5.57 -3.11
C ASN A 122 7.68 6.43 -4.32
N PHE A 123 6.66 7.02 -4.93
CA PHE A 123 6.77 8.17 -5.81
C PHE A 123 6.68 9.44 -4.97
N VAL A 124 7.74 10.25 -5.03
CA VAL A 124 7.91 11.46 -4.23
C VAL A 124 7.97 12.65 -5.17
N VAL A 125 7.05 13.59 -4.99
CA VAL A 125 7.03 14.84 -5.76
C VAL A 125 7.33 16.00 -4.82
N ARG A 126 8.31 16.82 -5.21
CA ARG A 126 8.67 18.04 -4.51
C ARG A 126 7.95 19.22 -5.13
N TYR A 127 7.25 19.98 -4.29
CA TYR A 127 6.53 21.19 -4.64
C TYR A 127 7.17 22.40 -3.98
N GLU A 128 7.10 23.55 -4.65
CA GLU A 128 7.37 24.85 -4.07
C GLU A 128 6.07 25.64 -4.03
N VAL A 129 5.78 26.24 -2.88
CA VAL A 129 4.71 27.22 -2.68
C VAL A 129 5.31 28.61 -2.58
N ASN A 130 4.73 29.55 -3.31
CA ASN A 130 4.97 30.97 -3.13
C ASN A 130 3.83 31.59 -2.34
N TRP A 131 4.09 31.94 -1.09
CA TRP A 131 3.12 32.48 -0.15
C TRP A 131 2.63 33.88 -0.55
N LYS A 132 3.47 34.64 -1.28
CA LYS A 132 3.19 36.00 -1.72
C LYS A 132 2.35 36.03 -3.00
N THR A 133 2.62 35.15 -3.96
CA THR A 133 1.87 35.08 -5.24
C THR A 133 0.74 34.08 -5.24
N HIS A 134 0.61 33.24 -4.20
CA HIS A 134 -0.36 32.15 -4.10
C HIS A 134 -0.22 31.08 -5.21
N GLU A 135 1.00 30.89 -5.71
CA GLU A 135 1.31 29.93 -6.76
C GLU A 135 1.96 28.66 -6.20
N ILE A 136 1.70 27.54 -6.88
CA ILE A 136 2.35 26.25 -6.64
C ILE A 136 3.04 25.81 -7.92
N LYS A 137 4.25 25.27 -7.81
CA LYS A 137 4.93 24.61 -8.92
C LYS A 137 5.61 23.32 -8.49
N VAL A 138 5.74 22.40 -9.44
CA VAL A 138 6.51 21.17 -9.26
C VAL A 138 8.00 21.47 -9.48
N LYS A 139 8.85 21.06 -8.53
CA LYS A 139 10.30 21.24 -8.57
C LYS A 139 11.04 20.00 -9.07
N GLY A 140 10.43 18.82 -8.95
CA GLY A 140 10.98 17.56 -9.41
C GLY A 140 10.31 16.36 -8.76
N HIS A 141 10.68 15.17 -9.22
CA HIS A 141 10.25 13.89 -8.67
C HIS A 141 11.36 12.84 -8.84
N ASN A 142 11.21 11.68 -8.19
CA ASN A 142 12.06 10.51 -8.38
C ASN A 142 11.44 9.46 -9.30
#